data_AF-A0A1L5KSU7-F1
#
_entry.id   AF-A0A1L5KSU7-F1
#
_cell.length_a   1.000
_cell.length_b   1.000
_cell.length_c   1.000
_cell.angle_alpha   90.00
_cell.angle_beta   90.00
_cell.angle_gamma   90.00
#
_symmetry.space_group_name_H-M   'P 1'
#
loop_
_entity.id
_entity.type
_entity.pdbx_description
1 polymer ?
#
loop_
_entity_poly.entity_id
_entity_poly.type
_entity_poly.pdbx_seq_one_letter_code
_entity_poly.pdbx_strand_id
1 'polypeptide(L)' 'DSPDSFKYYHFINAETDEDFTAYVEKCKELSLYDTGVTAKYGDKLLTLSTCEYSRTNGRLVVVAKLINE' A
#
# COMPACT_ATOMS: atom_id res chain seq x y z
N ASP A 1 5.97 14.76 8.77
CA ASP A 1 5.54 13.44 9.21
C ASP A 1 4.43 13.65 10.24
N SER A 2 3.17 13.59 9.82
CA SER A 2 2.03 13.78 10.73
C SER A 2 1.72 12.43 11.39
N PRO A 3 1.37 12.37 12.69
CA PRO A 3 0.98 11.12 13.35
C PRO A 3 -0.15 10.37 12.63
N ASP A 4 -1.04 11.10 11.94
CA ASP A 4 -2.18 10.54 11.21
C ASP A 4 -1.87 10.12 9.76
N SER A 5 -0.61 10.26 9.32
CA SER A 5 -0.23 9.89 7.95
C SER A 5 -0.22 8.37 7.80
N PHE A 6 -0.76 7.85 6.69
CA PHE A 6 -0.64 6.43 6.38
C PHE A 6 0.82 6.05 6.10
N LYS A 7 1.45 5.38 7.06
CA LYS A 7 2.85 4.95 6.99
C LYS A 7 2.98 3.65 6.19
N TYR A 8 2.70 3.72 4.88
CA TYR A 8 2.77 2.57 3.99
C TYR A 8 4.11 1.83 4.05
N TYR A 9 5.20 2.52 4.40
CA TYR A 9 6.56 1.99 4.51
C TYR A 9 6.83 1.23 5.82
N HIS A 10 5.95 1.30 6.82
CA HIS A 10 6.02 0.46 8.02
C HIS A 10 5.49 -0.95 7.78
N PHE A 11 4.75 -1.17 6.70
CA PHE A 11 4.24 -2.48 6.34
C PHE A 11 5.34 -3.26 5.60
N ILE A 12 6.18 -3.96 6.36
CA ILE A 12 7.25 -4.82 5.85
C ILE A 12 6.75 -6.27 5.77
N ASN A 13 6.14 -6.75 6.85
CA ASN A 13 5.41 -8.02 6.93
C ASN A 13 4.16 -7.80 7.79
N ALA A 14 3.04 -8.40 7.41
CA ALA A 14 1.86 -8.44 8.27
C ALA A 14 2.06 -9.52 9.35
N GLU A 15 1.80 -9.19 10.61
CA GLU A 15 1.83 -10.16 11.71
C GLU A 15 0.56 -11.02 11.73
N THR A 16 -0.57 -10.44 11.27
CA THR A 16 -1.88 -11.08 11.23
C THR A 16 -2.60 -10.90 9.88
N ASP A 17 -3.63 -11.69 9.64
CA ASP A 17 -4.51 -11.55 8.47
C ASP A 17 -5.27 -10.21 8.52
N GLU A 18 -5.69 -9.80 9.72
CA GLU A 18 -6.35 -8.53 9.96
C GLU A 18 -5.45 -7.34 9.60
N ASP A 19 -4.17 -7.36 9.99
CA ASP A 19 -3.21 -6.30 9.64
C ASP A 19 -3.00 -6.22 8.12
N PHE A 20 -2.90 -7.37 7.45
CA PHE A 20 -2.75 -7.41 6.00
C PHE A 20 -3.98 -6.87 5.29
N THR A 21 -5.16 -7.30 5.72
CA THR A 21 -6.43 -6.87 5.14
C THR A 21 -6.62 -5.37 5.35
N ALA A 22 -6.37 -4.85 6.55
CA ALA A 22 -6.43 -3.42 6.83
C ALA A 22 -5.45 -2.60 5.97
N TYR A 23 -4.24 -3.12 5.73
CA TYR A 23 -3.28 -2.47 4.82
C TYR A 23 -3.80 -2.40 3.38
N VAL A 24 -4.28 -3.53 2.84
CA VAL A 24 -4.82 -3.59 1.47
C VAL A 24 -6.04 -2.69 1.32
N GLU A 25 -6.97 -2.71 2.27
CA GLU A 25 -8.13 -1.83 2.27
C GLU A 25 -7.72 -0.36 2.30
N LYS A 26 -6.75 0.00 3.14
CA LYS A 26 -6.25 1.39 3.18
C LYS A 26 -5.58 1.80 1.88
N CYS A 27 -4.80 0.92 1.25
CA CYS A 27 -4.23 1.15 -0.08
C CYS A 27 -5.32 1.39 -1.13
N LYS A 28 -6.40 0.60 -1.12
CA LYS A 28 -7.53 0.75 -2.05
C LYS A 28 -8.31 2.04 -1.82
N GLU A 29 -8.58 2.39 -0.56
CA GLU A 29 -9.24 3.65 -0.19
C GLU A 29 -8.46 4.88 -0.70
N LEU A 30 -7.12 4.83 -0.65
CA LEU A 30 -6.24 5.91 -1.10
C LEU A 30 -5.86 5.83 -2.59
N SER A 31 -6.30 4.79 -3.30
CA SER A 31 -5.92 4.57 -4.70
C SER A 31 -6.58 5.60 -5.61
N LEU A 32 -5.80 6.14 -6.55
CA LEU A 32 -6.30 7.08 -7.57
C LEU A 32 -7.21 6.39 -8.61
N TYR A 33 -7.12 5.07 -8.73
CA TYR A 33 -7.85 4.27 -9.71
C TYR A 33 -8.38 2.99 -9.06
N ASP A 34 -9.62 2.62 -9.40
CA ASP A 34 -10.11 1.27 -9.15
C ASP A 34 -9.56 0.34 -10.23
N THR A 35 -8.72 -0.61 -9.82
CA THR A 35 -8.08 -1.58 -10.70
C THR A 35 -8.85 -2.89 -10.82
N GLY A 36 -9.87 -3.10 -9.99
CA GLY A 36 -10.56 -4.39 -9.84
C GLY A 36 -9.72 -5.50 -9.21
N VAL A 37 -8.47 -5.23 -8.83
CA VAL A 37 -7.56 -6.21 -8.21
C VAL A 37 -7.64 -6.12 -6.69
N THR A 38 -7.53 -7.27 -6.02
CA THR A 38 -7.41 -7.36 -4.56
C THR A 38 -6.31 -8.33 -4.16
N ALA A 39 -5.88 -8.21 -2.91
CA ALA A 39 -4.95 -9.13 -2.27
C ALA A 39 -5.58 -9.67 -0.98
N LYS A 40 -5.19 -10.90 -0.61
CA LYS A 40 -5.56 -11.56 0.64
C LYS A 40 -4.30 -12.00 1.38
N TYR A 41 -4.41 -12.26 2.68
CA TYR A 41 -3.27 -12.71 3.46
C TYR A 41 -2.59 -13.94 2.84
N GLY A 42 -1.25 -13.93 2.84
CA GLY A 42 -0.41 -14.88 2.12
C GLY A 42 -0.01 -14.44 0.70
N ASP A 43 -0.73 -13.50 0.08
CA ASP A 43 -0.27 -12.86 -1.16
C ASP A 43 0.97 -12.00 -0.89
N LYS A 44 1.86 -11.93 -1.87
CA LYS A 44 3.05 -11.06 -1.79
C LYS A 44 2.78 -9.75 -2.51
N LEU A 45 3.15 -8.65 -1.85
CA LEU A 45 3.02 -7.31 -2.40
C LEU A 45 4.41 -6.72 -2.71
N LEU A 46 4.47 -5.89 -3.75
CA LEU A 46 5.62 -5.07 -4.09
C LEU A 46 5.21 -3.60 -4.00
N THR A 47 5.94 -2.82 -3.22
CA THR A 47 5.71 -1.38 -3.05
C THR A 47 6.82 -0.59 -3.71
N LEU A 48 6.47 0.25 -4.69
CA LEU A 48 7.37 1.21 -5.32
C LEU A 48 7.00 2.60 -4.83
N SER A 49 8.00 3.39 -4.41
CA SER A 49 7.79 4.71 -3.83
C SER A 49 8.77 5.71 -4.41
N THR A 50 8.28 6.87 -4.81
CA THR A 50 9.10 7.99 -5.28
C THR A 50 8.64 9.31 -4.67
N CYS A 51 9.51 10.31 -4.70
CA CYS A 51 9.15 11.68 -4.37
C CYS A 51 8.13 12.20 -5.38
N GLU A 52 7.12 12.89 -4.86
CA GLU A 52 6.15 13.64 -5.66
C GLU A 52 6.35 15.12 -5.29
N TYR A 53 6.51 16.00 -6.30
CA TYR A 53 7.02 17.36 -6.11
C TYR A 53 5.93 18.44 -6.07
N SER A 54 4.66 18.10 -6.31
CA SER A 54 3.52 19.03 -6.21
C SER A 54 3.15 19.33 -4.74
N ARG A 55 3.59 18.50 -3.80
CA ARG A 55 3.35 18.68 -2.36
C ARG A 55 4.66 18.60 -1.56
N THR A 56 4.76 19.40 -0.50
CA THR A 56 5.88 19.32 0.45
C THR A 56 5.92 17.92 1.09
N ASN A 57 7.05 17.22 0.93
CA ASN A 57 7.20 15.81 1.32
C ASN A 57 6.20 14.85 0.65
N GLY A 58 5.73 15.17 -0.56
CA GLY A 58 4.87 14.31 -1.34
C GLY A 58 5.52 12.97 -1.67
N ARG A 59 4.71 11.92 -1.69
CA ARG A 59 5.10 10.57 -2.15
C ARG A 59 4.05 10.06 -3.11
N LEU A 60 4.51 9.53 -4.24
CA LEU A 60 3.71 8.70 -5.11
C LEU A 60 4.10 7.25 -4.81
N VAL A 61 3.09 6.44 -4.52
CA VAL A 61 3.27 5.03 -4.14
C VAL A 61 2.46 4.17 -5.09
N VAL A 62 3.07 3.10 -5.58
CA VAL A 62 2.43 2.05 -6.36
C VAL A 62 2.57 0.74 -5.59
N VAL A 63 1.46 0.07 -5.32
CA VAL A 63 1.43 -1.24 -4.67
C VAL A 63 0.92 -2.26 -5.67
N ALA A 64 1.71 -3.29 -5.93
CA ALA A 64 1.38 -4.37 -6.85
C ALA A 64 1.30 -5.71 -6.12
N LYS A 65 0.39 -6.58 -6.54
CA LYS A 65 0.32 -7.97 -6.09
C LYS A 65 1.15 -8.84 -7.03
N LEU A 66 2.00 -9.70 -6.48
CA LEU A 66 2.71 -10.73 -7.25
C LEU A 66 1.71 -11.77 -7.77
N ILE A 67 1.79 -12.06 -9.07
CA ILE A 67 1.08 -13.14 -9.72
C ILE A 67 2.11 -14.23 -10.05
N ASN A 68 1.90 -15.44 -9.55
CA ASN A 68 2.70 -16.59 -9.92
C ASN A 68 1.99 -17.34 -11.05
N GLU A 69 2.75 -17.82 -12.03
CA GLU A 69 2.29 -18.75 -13.06
C GLU A 69 2.12 -20.17 -12.51
#